data_AF-A0A2T0MZF4-F1
#
_entry.id   AF-A0A2T0MZF4-F1
#
_cell.length_a   1.000
_cell.length_b   1.000
_cell.length_c   1.000
_cell.angle_alpha   90.00
_cell.angle_beta   90.00
_cell.angle_gamma   90.00
#
_symmetry.space_group_name_H-M   'P 1'
#
loop_
_entity.id
_entity.type
_entity.pdbx_description
1 polymer ?
#
loop_
_entity_poly.entity_id
_entity_poly.type
_entity_poly.pdbx_seq_one_letter_code
_entity_poly.pdbx_strand_id
1 'polypeptide(L)' 'MNVPNGEDDVLYELRAEVEIELITAEASRPEEEMELPVTDWLFDPTDVEREEIGLRGLIDAVEELEGGHGGQGA' A
#
# COMPACT_ATOMS: atom_id res chain seq x y z
N MET A 1 -24.29 -13.19 -14.64
CA MET A 1 -23.37 -12.07 -14.87
C MET A 1 -21.98 -12.66 -14.78
N ASN A 2 -21.33 -12.87 -15.92
CA ASN A 2 -19.87 -13.00 -15.95
C ASN A 2 -19.39 -11.55 -15.96
N VAL A 3 -18.49 -11.14 -15.05
CA VAL A 3 -17.87 -9.81 -15.12
C VAL A 3 -16.50 -10.03 -15.76
N PRO A 4 -16.35 -9.97 -17.09
CA PRO A 4 -15.04 -10.09 -17.69
C PRO A 4 -14.37 -8.70 -17.56
N ASN A 5 -13.22 -8.64 -16.89
CA ASN A 5 -12.37 -7.46 -16.64
C ASN A 5 -12.64 -6.59 -15.41
N GLY A 6 -13.79 -6.72 -14.73
CA GLY A 6 -14.07 -5.82 -13.60
C GLY A 6 -13.19 -6.03 -12.37
N GLU A 7 -12.65 -7.24 -12.17
CA GLU A 7 -11.76 -7.56 -11.05
C GLU A 7 -10.34 -7.06 -11.31
N ASP A 8 -9.84 -7.19 -12.55
CA ASP A 8 -8.53 -6.66 -12.95
C ASP A 8 -8.50 -5.12 -12.88
N ASP A 9 -9.58 -4.45 -13.29
CA ASP A 9 -9.71 -2.98 -13.16
C ASP A 9 -9.68 -2.54 -11.68
N VAL A 10 -10.34 -3.30 -10.79
CA VAL A 10 -10.34 -3.03 -9.34
C VAL A 10 -8.97 -3.28 -8.71
N LEU A 11 -8.25 -4.33 -9.11
CA LEU A 11 -6.89 -4.61 -8.62
C LEU A 11 -5.91 -3.53 -9.08
N TYR A 12 -6.02 -3.07 -10.33
CA TYR A 12 -5.22 -1.98 -10.85
C TYR A 12 -5.46 -0.66 -10.09
N GLU A 13 -6.73 -0.29 -9.87
CA GLU A 13 -7.08 0.91 -9.09
C GLU A 13 -6.57 0.81 -7.64
N LEU A 14 -6.73 -0.36 -7.01
CA LEU A 14 -6.22 -0.60 -5.66
C LEU A 14 -4.69 -0.46 -5.60
N ARG A 15 -3.96 -1.04 -6.57
CA ARG A 15 -2.50 -0.93 -6.66
C ARG A 15 -2.07 0.53 -6.76
N ALA A 16 -2.75 1.32 -7.60
CA ALA A 16 -2.44 2.73 -7.78
C ALA A 16 -2.66 3.56 -6.49
N GLU A 17 -3.74 3.30 -5.75
CA GLU A 17 -4.00 4.00 -4.49
C GLU A 17 -2.97 3.64 -3.42
N VAL A 18 -2.65 2.35 -3.27
CA VAL A 18 -1.65 1.87 -2.31
C VAL A 18 -0.26 2.44 -2.62
N GLU A 19 0.11 2.59 -3.89
CA GLU A 19 1.36 3.27 -4.29
C GLU A 19 1.38 4.75 -3.87
N ILE A 20 0.25 5.46 -4.00
CA ILE A 20 0.14 6.86 -3.58
C ILE A 20 0.29 6.99 -2.06
N GLU A 21 -0.38 6.11 -1.31
CA GLU A 21 -0.26 6.07 0.16
C GLU A 21 1.17 5.74 0.58
N LEU A 22 1.83 4.79 -0.08
CA LEU A 22 3.22 4.40 0.21
C LEU A 22 4.18 5.57 0.00
N ILE A 23 4.05 6.29 -1.12
CA ILE A 23 4.84 7.49 -1.40
C ILE A 23 4.63 8.54 -0.31
N THR A 24 3.40 8.67 0.19
CA THR A 24 3.06 9.64 1.24
C THR A 24 3.68 9.25 2.58
N ALA A 25 3.60 7.97 2.97
CA ALA A 25 4.24 7.45 4.17
C ALA A 25 5.77 7.62 4.11
N GLU A 26 6.41 7.26 3.00
CA GLU A 26 7.86 7.44 2.82
C GLU A 26 8.27 8.94 2.82
N ALA A 27 7.46 9.81 2.21
CA ALA A 27 7.72 11.26 2.20
C ALA A 27 7.52 11.92 3.56
N SER A 28 6.76 11.32 4.47
CA SER A 28 6.51 11.84 5.82
C SER A 28 7.72 11.79 6.74
N ARG A 29 8.69 10.91 6.43
CA ARG A 29 9.95 10.75 7.19
C ARG A 29 9.72 10.58 8.69
N PRO A 30 9.09 9.48 9.14
CA PRO A 30 8.85 9.22 10.55
C PRO A 30 10.13 9.27 11.40
N GLU A 31 11.30 9.01 10.82
CA GLU A 31 12.60 9.14 11.48
C GLU A 31 12.87 10.56 11.99
N GLU A 32 12.37 11.61 11.33
CA GLU A 32 12.55 13.00 11.78
C GLU A 32 11.70 13.27 13.04
N GLU A 33 10.49 12.71 13.12
CA GLU A 33 9.65 12.79 14.33
C GLU A 33 10.27 12.01 15.49
N MET A 34 10.88 10.84 15.24
CA MET A 34 11.56 10.04 16.27
C MET A 34 12.71 10.77 16.99
N GLU A 35 13.31 11.78 16.35
CA GLU A 35 14.36 12.61 16.95
C GLU A 35 13.80 13.68 17.90
N LEU A 36 12.49 13.96 17.84
CA LEU A 36 11.81 14.95 18.67
C LEU A 36 11.31 14.34 19.99
N PRO A 37 11.09 15.17 21.03
CA PRO A 37 10.32 14.76 22.20
C PRO A 37 8.92 14.32 21.79
N VAL A 38 8.39 13.27 22.44
CA VAL A 38 7.05 12.72 22.16
C VAL A 38 5.93 13.76 22.20
N THR A 39 6.07 14.81 23.00
CA THR A 39 5.09 15.91 23.09
C THR A 39 5.04 16.80 21.85
N ASP A 40 6.09 16.75 21.03
CA ASP A 40 6.28 17.61 19.86
C ASP A 40 6.07 16.84 18.55
N TRP A 41 5.77 15.54 18.62
CA TRP A 41 5.45 14.71 17.47
C TRP A 41 4.19 15.21 16.75
N LEU A 42 4.28 15.34 15.42
CA LEU A 42 3.11 15.62 14.58
C LEU A 42 2.21 14.40 14.41
N PHE A 43 2.81 13.20 14.46
CA PHE A 43 2.17 11.89 14.34
C PHE A 43 3.03 10.84 15.06
N ASP A 44 2.46 9.65 15.34
CA ASP A 44 3.26 8.56 15.89
C ASP A 44 4.13 7.93 14.78
N PRO A 45 5.46 8.00 14.87
CA PRO A 45 6.34 7.44 13.85
C PRO A 45 6.23 5.91 13.73
N THR A 46 5.83 5.21 14.81
CA THR A 46 5.62 3.76 14.78
C THR A 46 4.36 3.38 13.99
N ASP A 47 3.34 4.23 14.02
CA ASP A 47 2.13 4.01 13.21
C ASP A 47 2.44 4.14 11.72
N VAL A 48 3.25 5.13 11.33
CA VAL A 48 3.69 5.30 9.94
C VAL A 48 4.59 4.15 9.46
N GLU A 49 5.55 3.71 10.29
CA GLU A 49 6.40 2.54 9.95
C GLU A 49 5.54 1.29 9.73
N ARG A 50 4.53 1.08 10.58
CA ARG A 50 3.60 -0.04 10.46
C ARG A 50 2.76 0.06 9.18
N GLU A 51 2.30 1.27 8.85
CA GLU A 51 1.55 1.53 7.63
C GLU A 51 2.40 1.24 6.38
N GLU A 52 3.65 1.72 6.32
CA GLU A 52 4.58 1.44 5.21
C GLU A 52 4.78 -0.07 4.99
N ILE A 53 5.00 -0.83 6.07
CA ILE A 53 5.13 -2.30 6.00
C ILE A 53 3.84 -2.93 5.49
N GLY A 54 2.68 -2.44 5.94
CA GLY A 54 1.37 -2.91 5.50
C GLY A 54 1.12 -2.65 4.01
N LEU A 55 1.42 -1.44 3.55
CA LEU A 55 1.24 -1.02 2.16
C LEU A 55 2.13 -1.84 1.20
N ARG A 56 3.40 -2.08 1.57
CA ARG A 56 4.27 -2.98 0.79
C ARG A 56 3.70 -4.41 0.71
N GLY A 57 3.21 -4.93 1.82
CA GLY A 57 2.54 -6.24 1.84
C GLY A 57 1.26 -6.28 1.00
N LEU A 58 0.51 -5.18 0.92
CA LEU A 58 -0.66 -5.07 0.06
C LEU A 58 -0.28 -5.05 -1.43
N ILE A 59 0.79 -4.35 -1.81
CA ILE A 59 1.30 -4.38 -3.19
C ILE A 59 1.67 -5.81 -3.59
N ASP A 60 2.44 -6.51 -2.75
CA ASP A 60 2.82 -7.90 -3.01
C ASP A 60 1.59 -8.82 -3.19
N ALA A 61 0.57 -8.64 -2.34
CA ALA A 61 -0.66 -9.42 -2.42
C ALA A 61 -1.49 -9.11 -3.67
N VAL A 62 -1.57 -7.84 -4.09
CA VAL A 62 -2.26 -7.44 -5.32
C VAL A 62 -1.55 -8.00 -6.55
N GLU A 63 -0.22 -7.91 -6.60
CA GLU A 63 0.58 -8.48 -7.70
C GLU A 63 0.42 -10.00 -7.79
N GLU A 64 0.32 -10.71 -6.65
CA GLU A 64 0.01 -12.15 -6.63
C GLU A 64 -1.39 -12.45 -7.21
N LEU A 65 -2.39 -11.65 -6.86
CA LEU A 65 -3.77 -11.82 -7.35
C LEU A 65 -3.90 -11.52 -8.85
N GLU A 66 -3.24 -10.46 -9.34
CA GLU A 66 -3.17 -10.14 -10.77
C GLU A 66 -2.46 -11.25 -11.57
N GLY A 67 -1.35 -11.77 -11.05
CA GLY A 67 -0.62 -12.89 -11.64
C GLY A 67 -1.41 -14.20 -11.68
N GLY A 68 -2.27 -14.44 -10.68
CA GLY A 68 -3.17 -15.60 -10.61
C GLY A 68 -4.37 -15.50 -11.56
N HIS A 69 -4.86 -14.28 -11.85
CA HIS A 69 -5.95 -14.04 -12.79
C HIS A 69 -5.55 -14.30 -14.25
N GLY A 70 -4.30 -14.02 -14.63
CA GLY A 70 -3.77 -14.31 -15.98
C GLY A 70 -3.56 -15.79 -16.33
N GLY A 71 -3.69 -16.70 -15.34
CA GLY A 71 -3.42 -18.14 -15.50
C GLY A 71 -4.62 -19.04 -15.80
N GLN A 72 -5.86 -18.53 -15.73
CA GLN A 72 -7.09 -19.31 -15.97
C GLN A 72 -7.55 -19.16 -17.44
N GLY A 73 -6.76 -19.69 -18.37
CA GLY A 73 -7.07 -19.58 -19.80
C GLY A 73 -6.29 -20.54 -20.71
N ALA A 74 -5.99 -21.76 -20.24
CA ALA A 74 -5.38 -22.82 -21.03
C ALA A 74 -6.31 -24.03 -21.16
#